data_AF-A0A9E4LIG1-F1
#
_entry.id   AF-A0A9E4LIG1-F1
#
_cell.length_a   1.000
_cell.length_b   1.000
_cell.length_c   1.000
_cell.angle_alpha   90.00
_cell.angle_beta   90.00
_cell.angle_gamma   90.00
#
_symmetry.space_group_name_H-M   'P 1'
#
loop_
_entity.id
_entity.type
_entity.pdbx_description
1 polymer ?
#
loop_
_entity_poly.entity_id
_entity_poly.type
_entity_poly.pdbx_seq_one_letter_code
_entity_poly.pdbx_strand_id
1 'polypeptide(L)'
;MKKCINILTAILLTLTSIAGPVEQAFERGNELYQQGLYSEAIDSYESGLAARRVSPTLYYNLGNAYYQNGQLARAILSYERALKLGGNDEEALHNLAIAERQRVDEIEPLPRPLLTRFYRSVASAFTPNGWALLGLLAFLISLGGAMSIVLVRGSSGRRPIVVIVALVFLGISILANVIAESEASFRKNNASGIILVANTYVKSGPDADAEDLFVLHEGTKVMVRESYSGWVRVRLVDGKIGWIPEEDVEKI
;
A
#
# COMPACT_ATOMS: atom_id res chain seq x y z
N MET A 1 -45.38 -14.58 -29.16
CA MET A 1 -45.15 -13.40 -28.28
C MET A 1 -45.17 -13.73 -26.79
N LYS A 2 -46.25 -14.34 -26.25
CA LYS A 2 -46.33 -14.71 -24.81
C LYS A 2 -45.21 -15.65 -24.31
N LYS A 3 -44.75 -16.59 -25.14
CA LYS A 3 -43.61 -17.49 -24.80
C LYS A 3 -42.27 -16.76 -24.69
N CYS A 4 -42.00 -15.78 -25.56
CA CYS A 4 -40.77 -14.99 -25.48
C CYS A 4 -40.78 -14.04 -24.28
N ILE A 5 -41.94 -13.48 -23.92
CA ILE A 5 -42.10 -12.65 -22.72
C ILE A 5 -41.84 -13.47 -21.46
N ASN A 6 -42.35 -14.71 -21.37
CA ASN A 6 -42.10 -15.59 -20.22
C ASN A 6 -40.63 -16.05 -20.12
N ILE A 7 -39.93 -16.19 -21.24
CA ILE A 7 -38.49 -16.50 -21.25
C ILE A 7 -37.68 -15.26 -20.84
N LEU A 8 -38.06 -14.06 -21.31
CA LEU A 8 -37.40 -12.82 -20.91
C LEU A 8 -37.61 -12.51 -19.42
N THR A 9 -38.82 -12.74 -18.89
CA THR A 9 -39.09 -12.55 -17.45
C THR A 9 -38.39 -13.61 -16.60
N ALA A 10 -38.28 -14.85 -17.05
CA ALA A 10 -37.50 -15.88 -16.36
C ALA A 10 -36.00 -15.54 -16.32
N ILE A 11 -35.43 -15.01 -17.42
CA ILE A 11 -34.03 -14.54 -17.47
C ILE A 11 -33.83 -13.30 -16.57
N LEU A 12 -34.81 -12.40 -16.54
CA LEU A 12 -34.78 -11.20 -15.69
C LEU A 12 -34.93 -11.53 -14.19
N LEU A 13 -35.69 -12.57 -13.83
CA LEU A 13 -35.82 -13.09 -12.47
C LEU A 13 -34.57 -13.87 -12.00
N THR A 14 -33.86 -14.53 -12.91
CA THR A 14 -32.55 -15.15 -12.60
C THR A 14 -31.42 -14.13 -12.42
N LEU A 15 -31.59 -12.90 -12.93
CA LEU A 15 -30.63 -11.81 -12.75
C LEU A 15 -30.78 -11.10 -11.39
N THR A 16 -31.91 -11.24 -10.70
CA THR A 16 -32.20 -10.54 -9.44
C THR A 16 -31.99 -11.37 -8.17
N SER A 17 -31.54 -12.63 -8.26
CA SER A 17 -31.38 -13.52 -7.10
C SER A 17 -30.02 -14.22 -7.05
N ILE A 18 -28.95 -13.52 -7.44
CA ILE A 18 -27.59 -13.94 -7.09
C ILE A 18 -26.95 -12.79 -6.31
N ALA A 19 -27.52 -12.46 -5.15
CA ALA A 19 -26.64 -12.12 -4.03
C ALA A 19 -25.83 -13.40 -3.78
N GLY A 20 -24.61 -13.45 -4.33
CA GLY A 20 -23.79 -14.65 -4.20
C GLY A 20 -23.56 -14.97 -2.72
N PRO A 21 -23.18 -16.22 -2.37
CA PRO A 21 -22.85 -16.61 -0.99
C PRO A 21 -21.87 -15.66 -0.27
N VAL A 22 -21.12 -14.86 -1.04
CA VAL A 22 -20.11 -13.90 -0.60
C VAL A 22 -20.69 -12.54 -0.16
N GLU A 23 -21.71 -12.04 -0.85
CA GLU A 23 -22.43 -10.81 -0.44
C GLU A 23 -23.14 -11.08 0.88
N GLN A 24 -23.72 -12.28 0.97
CA GLN A 24 -24.32 -12.81 2.18
C GLN A 24 -23.32 -12.92 3.33
N ALA A 25 -22.06 -13.31 3.09
CA ALA A 25 -21.04 -13.41 4.14
C ALA A 25 -20.65 -12.03 4.72
N PHE A 26 -20.52 -11.00 3.87
CA PHE A 26 -20.23 -9.63 4.32
C PHE A 26 -21.40 -9.01 5.09
N GLU A 27 -22.62 -9.13 4.55
CA GLU A 27 -23.83 -8.65 5.24
C GLU A 27 -24.03 -9.39 6.56
N ARG A 28 -23.86 -10.70 6.57
CA ARG A 28 -23.93 -11.51 7.78
C ARG A 28 -22.90 -11.11 8.82
N GLY A 29 -21.66 -10.85 8.40
CA GLY A 29 -20.62 -10.32 9.28
C GLY A 29 -21.03 -8.99 9.90
N ASN A 30 -21.63 -8.08 9.13
CA ASN A 30 -22.12 -6.79 9.65
C ASN A 30 -23.24 -6.98 10.68
N GLU A 31 -24.19 -7.88 10.43
CA GLU A 31 -25.26 -8.20 11.39
C GLU A 31 -24.71 -8.78 12.70
N LEU A 32 -23.79 -9.74 12.60
CA LEU A 32 -23.14 -10.36 13.75
C LEU A 32 -22.34 -9.34 14.56
N TYR A 33 -21.61 -8.45 13.87
CA TYR A 33 -20.89 -7.36 14.50
C TYR A 33 -21.84 -6.42 15.26
N GLN A 34 -22.96 -6.03 14.67
CA GLN A 34 -23.98 -5.20 15.33
C GLN A 34 -24.61 -5.89 16.56
N GLN A 35 -24.65 -7.22 16.57
CA GLN A 35 -25.11 -8.03 17.71
C GLN A 35 -24.03 -8.20 18.79
N GLY A 36 -22.80 -7.71 18.58
CA GLY A 36 -21.67 -7.90 19.47
C GLY A 36 -21.02 -9.29 19.37
N LEU A 37 -21.41 -10.10 18.39
CA LEU A 37 -20.89 -11.45 18.13
C LEU A 37 -19.63 -11.35 17.26
N TYR A 38 -18.55 -10.82 17.84
CA TYR A 38 -17.36 -10.43 17.09
C TYR A 38 -16.57 -11.62 16.53
N SER A 39 -16.50 -12.75 17.24
CA SER A 39 -15.82 -13.96 16.73
C SER A 39 -16.53 -14.51 15.49
N GLU A 40 -17.86 -14.61 15.53
CA GLU A 40 -18.66 -15.09 14.41
C GLU A 40 -18.67 -14.09 13.24
N ALA A 41 -18.59 -12.79 13.54
CA ALA A 41 -18.41 -11.76 12.52
C ALA A 41 -17.06 -11.92 11.81
N ILE A 42 -15.97 -12.18 12.54
CA ILE A 42 -14.64 -12.49 11.98
C ILE A 42 -14.74 -13.68 11.03
N ASP A 43 -15.29 -14.82 11.49
CA ASP A 43 -15.43 -16.02 10.66
C ASP A 43 -16.20 -15.72 9.36
N SER A 44 -17.27 -14.92 9.46
CA SER A 44 -18.07 -14.51 8.30
C SER A 44 -17.27 -13.64 7.33
N TYR A 45 -16.54 -12.64 7.82
CA TYR A 45 -15.70 -11.79 6.99
C TYR A 45 -14.53 -12.54 6.35
N GLU A 46 -13.87 -13.45 7.08
CA GLU A 46 -12.79 -14.29 6.55
C GLU A 46 -13.26 -15.24 5.45
N SER A 47 -14.47 -15.80 5.59
CA SER A 47 -15.10 -16.58 4.53
C SER A 47 -15.32 -15.75 3.25
N GLY A 48 -15.64 -14.45 3.41
CA GLY A 48 -15.75 -13.49 2.30
C GLY A 48 -14.41 -13.25 1.60
N LEU A 49 -13.32 -13.15 2.36
CA LEU A 49 -11.96 -13.04 1.82
C LEU A 49 -11.55 -14.29 1.04
N ALA A 50 -11.86 -15.49 1.56
CA ALA A 50 -11.56 -16.77 0.91
C ALA A 50 -12.24 -16.90 -0.47
N ALA A 51 -13.41 -16.28 -0.64
CA ALA A 51 -14.11 -16.23 -1.93
C ALA A 51 -13.56 -15.17 -2.90
N ARG A 52 -12.37 -14.62 -2.64
CA ARG A 52 -11.61 -13.66 -3.47
C ARG A 52 -12.31 -12.32 -3.72
N ARG A 53 -13.31 -11.93 -2.92
CA ARG A 53 -13.86 -10.56 -2.95
C ARG A 53 -13.18 -9.72 -1.89
N VAL A 54 -11.97 -9.30 -2.21
CA VAL A 54 -11.17 -8.40 -1.36
C VAL A 54 -11.63 -6.95 -1.62
N SER A 55 -11.97 -6.21 -0.56
CA SER A 55 -12.32 -4.78 -0.65
C SER A 55 -11.77 -4.01 0.55
N PRO A 56 -11.57 -2.68 0.42
CA PRO A 56 -11.18 -1.84 1.56
C PRO A 56 -12.16 -1.95 2.73
N THR A 57 -13.47 -1.89 2.44
CA THR A 57 -14.54 -1.95 3.45
C THR A 57 -14.58 -3.29 4.19
N LEU A 58 -14.35 -4.41 3.49
CA LEU A 58 -14.30 -5.73 4.13
C LEU A 58 -13.15 -5.80 5.14
N TYR A 59 -11.95 -5.35 4.76
CA TYR A 59 -10.82 -5.30 5.68
C TYR A 59 -11.01 -4.33 6.83
N TYR A 60 -11.64 -3.17 6.60
CA TYR A 60 -11.97 -2.23 7.66
C TYR A 60 -12.92 -2.85 8.68
N ASN A 61 -14.00 -3.49 8.23
CA ASN A 61 -14.97 -4.14 9.11
C ASN A 61 -14.36 -5.35 9.84
N LEU A 62 -13.53 -6.14 9.15
CA LEU A 62 -12.76 -7.22 9.78
C LEU A 62 -11.80 -6.67 10.85
N GLY A 63 -11.14 -5.54 10.58
CA GLY A 63 -10.30 -4.85 11.56
C GLY A 63 -11.07 -4.41 12.80
N ASN A 64 -12.26 -3.83 12.61
CA ASN A 64 -13.16 -3.47 13.70
C ASN A 64 -13.57 -4.70 14.53
N ALA A 65 -13.93 -5.80 13.87
CA ALA A 65 -14.30 -7.04 14.56
C ALA A 65 -13.12 -7.63 15.35
N TYR A 66 -11.91 -7.64 14.77
CA TYR A 66 -10.69 -8.06 15.46
C TYR A 66 -10.37 -7.18 16.67
N TYR A 67 -10.51 -5.86 16.53
CA TYR A 67 -10.26 -4.91 17.60
C TYR A 67 -11.22 -5.13 18.78
N GLN A 68 -12.52 -5.26 18.49
CA GLN A 68 -13.53 -5.55 19.51
C GLN A 68 -13.35 -6.93 20.17
N ASN A 69 -12.81 -7.91 19.44
CA ASN A 69 -12.48 -9.23 19.96
C ASN A 69 -11.09 -9.30 20.64
N GLY A 70 -10.42 -8.15 20.88
CA GLY A 70 -9.13 -8.08 21.57
C GLY A 70 -7.92 -8.58 20.77
N GLN A 71 -8.06 -8.83 19.47
CA GLN A 71 -7.00 -9.32 18.60
C GLN A 71 -6.29 -8.14 17.92
N LEU A 72 -5.52 -7.38 18.71
CA LEU A 72 -4.96 -6.09 18.32
C LEU A 72 -4.10 -6.15 17.05
N ALA A 73 -3.19 -7.11 16.95
CA ALA A 73 -2.28 -7.23 15.81
C ALA A 73 -3.02 -7.51 14.49
N ARG A 74 -4.06 -8.35 14.52
CA ARG A 74 -4.91 -8.64 13.36
C ARG A 74 -5.79 -7.46 12.98
N ALA A 75 -6.24 -6.68 13.95
CA ALA A 75 -6.94 -5.42 13.69
C ALA A 75 -6.05 -4.43 12.92
N ILE A 76 -4.84 -4.19 13.43
CA ILE A 76 -3.83 -3.33 12.79
C ILE A 76 -3.54 -3.79 11.35
N LEU A 77 -3.27 -5.09 11.17
CA LEU A 77 -3.05 -5.67 9.85
C LEU A 77 -4.23 -5.45 8.90
N SER A 78 -5.46 -5.62 9.39
CA SER A 78 -6.67 -5.45 8.58
C SER A 78 -6.87 -3.98 8.19
N TYR A 79 -6.68 -3.03 9.10
CA TYR A 79 -6.73 -1.60 8.76
C TYR A 79 -5.65 -1.19 7.76
N GLU A 80 -4.42 -1.68 7.91
CA GLU A 80 -3.33 -1.45 6.95
C GLU A 80 -3.67 -2.00 5.55
N ARG A 81 -4.28 -3.18 5.48
CA ARG A 81 -4.76 -3.76 4.20
C ARG A 81 -5.92 -2.96 3.61
N ALA A 82 -6.83 -2.45 4.43
CA ALA A 82 -7.90 -1.56 3.98
C ALA A 82 -7.33 -0.29 3.33
N LEU A 83 -6.39 0.38 4.02
CA LEU A 83 -5.72 1.59 3.53
C LEU A 83 -4.86 1.35 2.29
N LYS A 84 -4.22 0.18 2.20
CA LYS A 84 -3.44 -0.20 1.01
C LYS A 84 -4.33 -0.34 -0.24
N LEU A 85 -5.58 -0.75 -0.09
CA LEU A 85 -6.52 -0.91 -1.20
C LEU A 85 -7.34 0.36 -1.49
N GLY A 86 -7.85 1.02 -0.44
CA GLY A 86 -8.77 2.15 -0.54
C GLY A 86 -8.08 3.51 -0.53
N GLY A 87 -6.82 3.58 -0.10
CA GLY A 87 -6.10 4.83 0.09
C GLY A 87 -6.47 5.52 1.39
N ASN A 88 -6.75 6.82 1.32
CA ASN A 88 -6.81 7.75 2.45
C ASN A 88 -8.20 7.75 3.14
N ASP A 89 -8.66 6.58 3.58
CA ASP A 89 -9.88 6.42 4.37
C ASP A 89 -9.67 6.98 5.79
N GLU A 90 -10.37 8.06 6.13
CA GLU A 90 -10.21 8.77 7.41
C GLU A 90 -10.63 7.91 8.61
N GLU A 91 -11.66 7.06 8.45
CA GLU A 91 -12.13 6.19 9.53
C GLU A 91 -11.12 5.07 9.79
N ALA A 92 -10.62 4.45 8.72
CA ALA A 92 -9.58 3.43 8.85
C ALA A 92 -8.28 3.98 9.44
N LEU A 93 -7.88 5.20 9.06
CA LEU A 93 -6.73 5.90 9.66
C LEU A 93 -6.95 6.18 11.15
N HIS A 94 -8.15 6.63 11.52
CA HIS A 94 -8.49 6.91 12.91
C HIS A 94 -8.43 5.65 13.78
N ASN A 95 -9.07 4.56 13.33
CA ASN A 95 -9.10 3.31 14.08
C ASN A 95 -7.73 2.64 14.14
N LEU A 96 -6.94 2.71 13.07
CA LEU A 96 -5.55 2.27 13.07
C LEU A 96 -4.74 3.04 14.13
N ALA A 97 -4.86 4.37 14.18
CA ALA A 97 -4.14 5.19 15.16
C ALA A 97 -4.54 4.87 16.61
N ILE A 98 -5.82 4.52 16.86
CA ILE A 98 -6.26 4.05 18.18
C ILE A 98 -5.63 2.70 18.52
N ALA A 99 -5.67 1.75 17.59
CA ALA A 99 -5.09 0.42 17.77
C ALA A 99 -3.57 0.48 17.99
N GLU A 100 -2.84 1.29 17.21
CA GLU A 100 -1.39 1.45 17.35
C GLU A 100 -0.97 2.01 18.72
N ARG A 101 -1.78 2.88 19.33
CA ARG A 101 -1.52 3.42 20.67
C ARG A 101 -1.65 2.39 21.79
N GLN A 102 -2.30 1.26 21.55
CA GLN A 102 -2.43 0.18 22.52
C GLN A 102 -1.31 -0.86 22.42
N ARG A 103 -0.42 -0.71 21.42
CA ARG A 103 0.70 -1.61 21.24
C ARG A 103 1.73 -1.43 22.36
N VAL A 104 2.42 -2.52 22.70
CA VAL A 104 3.54 -2.51 23.64
C VAL A 104 4.73 -1.70 23.12
N ASP A 105 5.08 -1.89 21.84
CA ASP A 105 6.24 -1.23 21.23
C ASP A 105 5.89 0.18 20.73
N GLU A 106 6.43 1.19 21.40
CA GLU A 106 6.44 2.58 20.94
C GLU A 106 7.78 2.87 20.24
N ILE A 107 7.77 2.86 18.90
CA ILE A 107 8.96 3.08 18.07
C ILE A 107 8.83 4.42 17.37
N GLU A 108 9.56 5.41 17.86
CA GLU A 108 9.57 6.74 17.24
C GLU A 108 10.36 6.72 15.91
N PRO A 109 9.79 7.26 14.82
CA PRO A 109 10.50 7.33 13.55
C PRO A 109 11.62 8.36 13.61
N LEU A 110 12.75 8.08 12.93
CA LEU A 110 13.85 9.05 12.84
C LEU A 110 13.36 10.39 12.26
N PRO A 111 13.76 11.54 12.84
CA PRO A 111 13.37 12.84 12.33
C PRO A 111 13.93 13.03 10.92
N ARG A 112 13.03 13.27 9.96
CA ARG A 112 13.43 13.45 8.56
C ARG A 112 14.01 14.85 8.33
N PRO A 113 15.18 14.99 7.68
CA PRO A 113 15.75 16.29 7.28
C PRO A 113 14.80 17.10 6.40
N LEU A 114 14.91 18.43 6.42
CA LEU A 114 14.05 19.34 5.65
C LEU A 114 14.04 19.04 4.15
N LEU A 115 15.20 18.78 3.56
CA LEU A 115 15.32 18.43 2.15
C LEU A 115 14.57 17.14 1.80
N THR A 116 14.58 16.14 2.68
CA THR A 116 13.83 14.90 2.49
C THR A 116 12.33 15.14 2.55
N ARG A 117 11.87 16.01 3.46
CA ARG A 117 10.44 16.38 3.54
C ARG A 117 9.99 17.11 2.28
N PHE A 118 10.78 18.08 1.82
CA PHE A 118 10.52 18.80 0.57
C PHE A 118 10.49 17.87 -0.64
N TYR A 119 11.52 17.03 -0.78
CA TYR A 119 11.58 16.03 -1.84
C TYR A 119 10.35 15.13 -1.84
N ARG A 120 9.94 14.62 -0.67
CA ARG A 120 8.76 13.76 -0.56
C ARG A 120 7.48 14.49 -0.93
N SER A 121 7.31 15.76 -0.52
CA SER A 121 6.16 16.57 -0.90
C SER A 121 6.07 16.77 -2.42
N VAL A 122 7.21 16.96 -3.09
CA VAL A 122 7.27 17.03 -4.55
C VAL A 122 6.98 15.65 -5.15
N ALA A 123 7.70 14.62 -4.72
CA ALA A 123 7.57 13.27 -5.24
C ALA A 123 6.14 12.72 -5.12
N SER A 124 5.42 13.04 -4.03
CA SER A 124 4.03 12.64 -3.81
C SER A 124 3.00 13.45 -4.63
N ALA A 125 3.40 14.48 -5.37
CA ALA A 125 2.48 15.28 -6.18
C ALA A 125 1.84 14.48 -7.32
N PHE A 126 2.57 13.49 -7.86
CA PHE A 126 2.09 12.60 -8.92
C PHE A 126 2.39 11.14 -8.61
N THR A 127 1.67 10.24 -9.27
CA THR A 127 2.04 8.82 -9.29
C THR A 127 3.34 8.61 -10.07
N PRO A 128 4.05 7.47 -9.94
CA PRO A 128 5.27 7.20 -10.70
C PRO A 128 5.03 7.29 -12.20
N ASN A 129 3.88 6.79 -12.65
CA ASN A 129 3.46 6.89 -14.06
C ASN A 129 3.19 8.34 -14.47
N GLY A 130 2.65 9.17 -13.56
CA GLY A 130 2.48 10.60 -13.80
C GLY A 130 3.82 11.32 -13.97
N TRP A 131 4.80 11.03 -13.12
CA TRP A 131 6.17 11.55 -13.25
C TRP A 131 6.84 11.07 -14.54
N ALA A 132 6.71 9.78 -14.89
CA ALA A 132 7.24 9.24 -16.14
C ALA A 132 6.61 9.91 -17.38
N LEU A 133 5.29 10.14 -17.37
CA LEU A 133 4.59 10.85 -18.44
C LEU A 133 5.06 12.31 -18.56
N LEU A 134 5.19 13.02 -17.44
CA LEU A 134 5.74 14.38 -17.42
C LEU A 134 7.15 14.40 -18.01
N GLY A 135 7.98 13.43 -17.62
CA GLY A 135 9.34 13.28 -18.14
C GLY A 135 9.37 13.04 -19.65
N LEU A 136 8.46 12.19 -20.17
CA LEU A 136 8.33 11.93 -21.59
C LEU A 136 7.89 13.16 -22.38
N LEU A 137 6.87 13.89 -21.91
CA LEU A 137 6.40 15.11 -22.58
C LEU A 137 7.48 16.19 -22.60
N ALA A 138 8.19 16.40 -21.49
CA ALA A 138 9.32 17.32 -21.42
C ALA A 138 10.44 16.93 -22.40
N PHE A 139 10.73 15.62 -22.52
CA PHE A 139 11.71 15.12 -23.48
C PHE A 139 11.30 15.42 -24.93
N LEU A 140 10.04 15.21 -25.30
CA LEU A 140 9.53 15.50 -26.64
C LEU A 140 9.61 17.00 -26.97
N ILE A 141 9.33 17.88 -26.01
CA ILE A 141 9.49 19.33 -26.17
C ILE A 141 10.96 19.70 -26.39
N SER A 142 11.87 19.12 -25.59
CA SER A 142 13.32 19.31 -25.78
C SER A 142 13.79 18.85 -27.16
N LEU A 143 13.33 17.68 -27.61
CA LEU A 143 13.68 17.12 -28.92
C LEU A 143 13.13 17.97 -30.07
N GLY A 144 11.88 18.46 -29.96
CA GLY A 144 11.29 19.38 -30.93
C GLY A 144 12.05 20.70 -31.01
N GLY A 145 12.46 21.25 -29.86
CA GLY A 145 13.34 22.41 -29.78
C GLY A 145 14.68 22.19 -30.50
N ALA A 146 15.35 21.08 -30.21
CA ALA A 146 16.60 20.69 -30.87
C ALA A 146 16.43 20.52 -32.39
N MET A 147 15.35 19.85 -32.82
CA MET A 147 15.03 19.64 -34.24
C MET A 147 14.78 20.98 -34.96
N SER A 148 14.08 21.92 -34.32
CA SER A 148 13.82 23.25 -34.91
C SER A 148 15.11 24.03 -35.20
N ILE A 149 16.15 23.86 -34.37
CA ILE A 149 17.46 24.50 -34.56
C ILE A 149 18.16 23.96 -35.81
N VAL A 150 18.06 22.66 -36.06
CA VAL A 150 18.68 21.98 -37.20
C VAL A 150 17.95 22.31 -38.51
N LEU A 151 16.61 22.35 -38.48
CA LEU A 151 15.80 22.56 -39.68
C LEU A 151 15.77 24.02 -40.15
N VAL A 152 15.78 24.99 -39.23
CA VAL A 152 15.73 26.42 -39.58
C VAL A 152 17.14 26.90 -39.95
N ARG A 153 17.42 27.04 -41.25
CA ARG A 153 18.67 27.61 -41.78
C ARG A 153 18.70 29.14 -41.57
N GLY A 154 19.74 29.67 -40.91
CA GLY A 154 19.98 31.11 -40.67
C GLY A 154 20.19 31.47 -39.19
N SER A 155 20.99 32.51 -38.89
CA SER A 155 21.32 32.97 -37.52
C SER A 155 20.17 33.77 -36.89
N SER A 156 19.01 33.14 -36.70
CA SER A 156 17.92 33.77 -35.96
C SER A 156 18.38 34.06 -34.53
N GLY A 157 18.28 35.32 -34.09
CA GLY A 157 18.63 35.75 -32.72
C GLY A 157 17.86 35.02 -31.61
N ARG A 158 16.84 34.23 -31.97
CA ARG A 158 16.05 33.39 -31.04
C ARG A 158 16.68 32.02 -30.75
N ARG A 159 17.68 31.58 -31.50
CA ARG A 159 18.36 30.28 -31.30
C ARG A 159 18.87 30.05 -29.87
N PRO A 160 19.58 30.98 -29.19
CA PRO A 160 20.04 30.74 -27.82
C PRO A 160 18.88 30.51 -26.85
N ILE A 161 17.74 31.21 -27.04
CA ILE A 161 16.55 31.02 -26.22
C ILE A 161 16.00 29.60 -26.40
N VAL A 162 15.89 29.13 -27.65
CA VAL A 162 15.42 27.76 -27.94
C VAL A 162 16.35 26.70 -27.33
N VAL A 163 17.66 26.92 -27.37
CA VAL A 163 18.64 26.03 -26.71
C VAL A 163 18.43 26.00 -25.20
N ILE A 164 18.32 27.16 -24.54
CA ILE A 164 18.10 27.24 -23.09
C ILE A 164 16.80 26.53 -22.71
N VAL A 165 15.70 26.80 -23.43
CA VAL A 165 14.42 26.14 -23.20
C VAL A 165 14.53 24.62 -23.36
N ALA A 166 15.16 24.14 -24.44
CA ALA A 166 15.36 22.71 -24.67
C ALA A 166 16.19 22.07 -23.53
N LEU A 167 17.27 22.71 -23.08
CA LEU A 167 18.09 22.22 -21.96
C LEU A 167 17.32 22.20 -20.63
N VAL A 168 16.48 23.20 -20.37
CA VAL A 168 15.61 23.22 -19.17
C VAL A 168 14.62 22.06 -19.22
N PHE A 169 13.94 21.84 -20.35
CA PHE A 169 13.02 20.72 -20.51
C PHE A 169 13.72 19.36 -20.44
N LEU A 170 14.96 19.25 -20.95
CA LEU A 170 15.77 18.06 -20.79
C LEU A 170 16.10 17.81 -19.30
N GLY A 171 16.46 18.85 -18.55
CA GLY A 171 16.71 18.76 -17.11
C GLY A 171 15.46 18.32 -16.33
N ILE A 172 14.30 18.91 -16.64
CA ILE A 172 13.01 18.49 -16.06
C ILE A 172 12.72 17.02 -16.40
N SER A 173 12.98 16.60 -17.64
CA SER A 173 12.76 15.23 -18.07
C SER A 173 13.61 14.23 -17.27
N ILE A 174 14.90 14.51 -17.09
CA ILE A 174 15.81 13.66 -16.31
C ILE A 174 15.32 13.60 -14.86
N LEU A 175 15.03 14.74 -14.24
CA LEU A 175 14.58 14.80 -12.85
C LEU A 175 13.26 14.04 -12.65
N ALA A 176 12.30 14.21 -13.54
CA ALA A 176 11.01 13.53 -13.49
C ALA A 176 11.17 12.00 -13.58
N ASN A 177 12.06 11.51 -14.44
CA ASN A 177 12.36 10.08 -14.52
C ASN A 177 13.09 9.55 -13.28
N VAL A 178 14.01 10.31 -12.70
CA VAL A 178 14.68 9.95 -11.43
C VAL A 178 13.66 9.84 -10.30
N ILE A 179 12.71 10.79 -10.20
CA ILE A 179 11.64 10.73 -9.20
C ILE A 179 10.73 9.53 -9.46
N ALA A 180 10.31 9.30 -10.72
CA ALA A 180 9.47 8.16 -11.08
C ALA A 180 10.11 6.83 -10.66
N GLU A 181 11.38 6.63 -10.99
CA GLU A 181 12.13 5.42 -10.65
C GLU A 181 12.33 5.30 -9.13
N SER A 182 12.69 6.39 -8.45
CA SER A 182 12.84 6.40 -6.99
C SER A 182 11.54 6.00 -6.28
N GLU A 183 10.40 6.49 -6.74
CA GLU A 183 9.09 6.21 -6.15
C GLU A 183 8.56 4.82 -6.51
N ALA A 184 8.86 4.32 -7.71
CA ALA A 184 8.55 2.95 -8.13
C ALA A 184 9.38 1.94 -7.33
N SER A 185 10.69 2.19 -7.22
CA SER A 185 11.63 1.39 -6.42
C SER A 185 11.27 1.42 -4.93
N PHE A 186 10.88 2.58 -4.38
CA PHE A 186 10.43 2.65 -2.98
C PHE A 186 9.20 1.79 -2.72
N ARG A 187 8.20 1.82 -3.62
CA ARG A 187 7.00 0.97 -3.50
C ARG A 187 7.30 -0.51 -3.63
N LYS A 188 8.16 -0.89 -4.58
CA LYS A 188 8.52 -2.29 -4.82
C LYS A 188 9.32 -2.88 -3.66
N ASN A 189 10.22 -2.10 -3.07
CA ASN A 189 11.18 -2.59 -2.08
C ASN A 189 10.74 -2.37 -0.62
N ASN A 190 9.70 -1.56 -0.36
CA ASN A 190 9.11 -1.39 0.98
C ASN A 190 7.85 -2.24 1.17
N ALA A 191 7.97 -3.55 0.98
CA ALA A 191 6.98 -4.45 1.57
C ALA A 191 6.98 -4.23 3.09
N SER A 192 5.80 -4.11 3.67
CA SER A 192 5.63 -3.98 5.12
C SER A 192 4.89 -5.19 5.64
N GLY A 193 5.14 -5.55 6.89
CA GLY A 193 4.44 -6.61 7.58
C GLY A 193 4.12 -6.23 9.02
N ILE A 194 3.21 -6.98 9.63
CA ILE A 194 2.81 -6.83 11.03
C ILE A 194 3.20 -8.10 11.77
N ILE A 195 3.85 -7.96 12.93
CA ILE A 195 4.12 -9.09 13.83
C ILE A 195 2.79 -9.57 14.41
N LEU A 196 2.46 -10.85 14.25
CA LEU A 196 1.20 -11.43 14.74
C LEU A 196 1.37 -12.26 16.02
N VAL A 197 2.61 -12.65 16.34
CA VAL A 197 2.94 -13.38 17.57
C VAL A 197 3.11 -12.42 18.74
N ALA A 198 2.80 -12.89 19.95
CA ALA A 198 2.86 -12.07 21.18
C ALA A 198 4.22 -11.38 21.35
N ASN A 199 5.31 -12.11 21.07
CA ASN A 199 6.64 -11.55 20.91
C ASN A 199 7.50 -12.39 19.96
N THR A 200 8.53 -11.75 19.40
CA THR A 200 9.57 -12.40 18.60
C THR A 200 10.93 -11.75 18.88
N TYR A 201 11.99 -12.55 18.92
CA TYR A 201 13.35 -12.08 19.14
C TYR A 201 13.98 -11.74 17.79
N VAL A 202 14.42 -10.50 17.64
CA VAL A 202 15.11 -10.03 16.46
C VAL A 202 16.57 -10.42 16.56
N LYS A 203 17.03 -11.26 15.64
CA LYS A 203 18.38 -11.84 15.63
C LYS A 203 19.36 -11.08 14.76
N SER A 204 20.65 -11.20 15.07
CA SER A 204 21.74 -10.63 14.27
C SER A 204 21.92 -11.29 12.90
N GLY A 205 21.50 -12.56 12.76
CA GLY A 205 21.58 -13.35 11.52
C GLY A 205 20.36 -14.26 11.31
N PRO A 206 20.19 -14.84 10.11
CA PRO A 206 19.10 -15.76 9.78
C PRO A 206 19.37 -17.17 10.30
N ASP A 207 19.61 -17.29 11.61
CA ASP A 207 19.93 -18.53 12.30
C ASP A 207 19.30 -18.51 13.69
N ALA A 208 18.83 -19.66 14.18
CA ALA A 208 18.21 -19.79 15.49
C ALA A 208 19.21 -19.50 16.62
N ASP A 209 20.48 -19.86 16.42
CA ASP A 209 21.57 -19.69 17.39
C ASP A 209 22.21 -18.29 17.36
N ALA A 210 21.78 -17.42 16.45
CA ALA A 210 22.29 -16.06 16.36
C ALA A 210 21.87 -15.22 17.59
N GLU A 211 22.73 -14.26 17.96
CA GLU A 211 22.50 -13.36 19.10
C GLU A 211 21.21 -12.55 18.93
N ASP A 212 20.41 -12.51 19.99
CA ASP A 212 19.19 -11.70 20.07
C ASP A 212 19.55 -10.23 20.30
N LEU A 213 19.15 -9.36 19.38
CA LEU A 213 19.45 -7.92 19.41
C LEU A 213 18.42 -7.14 20.25
N PHE A 214 17.14 -7.46 20.07
CA PHE A 214 16.00 -6.86 20.78
C PHE A 214 14.73 -7.69 20.55
N VAL A 215 13.66 -7.38 21.29
CA VAL A 215 12.37 -8.07 21.19
C VAL A 215 11.35 -7.15 20.50
N LEU A 216 10.50 -7.73 19.66
CA LEU A 216 9.31 -7.10 19.12
C LEU A 216 8.06 -7.80 19.63
N HIS A 217 6.96 -7.06 19.73
CA HIS A 217 5.67 -7.55 20.17
C HIS A 217 4.64 -7.50 19.04
N GLU A 218 3.50 -8.14 19.29
CA GLU A 218 2.38 -8.18 18.36
C GLU A 218 1.92 -6.77 17.94
N GLY A 219 1.48 -6.62 16.70
CA GLY A 219 1.04 -5.36 16.13
C GLY A 219 2.18 -4.44 15.69
N THR A 220 3.44 -4.82 15.89
CA THR A 220 4.58 -4.00 15.45
C THR A 220 4.73 -4.06 13.94
N LYS A 221 4.74 -2.87 13.32
CA LYS A 221 4.94 -2.73 11.87
C LYS A 221 6.42 -2.74 11.54
N VAL A 222 6.79 -3.61 10.61
CA VAL A 222 8.18 -3.78 10.15
C VAL A 222 8.26 -3.66 8.63
N MET A 223 9.37 -3.10 8.13
CA MET A 223 9.68 -3.16 6.70
C MET A 223 10.37 -4.48 6.39
N VAL A 224 9.74 -5.31 5.56
CA VAL A 224 10.26 -6.59 5.11
C VAL A 224 11.17 -6.39 3.90
N ARG A 225 12.38 -6.95 3.93
CA ARG A 225 13.40 -6.79 2.88
C ARG A 225 13.69 -8.08 2.13
N GLU A 226 14.48 -8.94 2.75
CA GLU A 226 15.03 -10.15 2.14
C GLU A 226 14.51 -11.34 2.93
N SER A 227 14.03 -12.38 2.25
CA SER A 227 13.72 -13.67 2.87
C SER A 227 14.86 -14.64 2.56
N TYR A 228 15.32 -15.38 3.56
CA TYR A 228 16.35 -16.39 3.44
C TYR A 228 16.06 -17.57 4.35
N SER A 229 15.85 -18.76 3.77
CA SER A 229 15.71 -20.02 4.51
C SER A 229 14.69 -19.99 5.68
N GLY A 230 13.50 -19.40 5.47
CA GLY A 230 12.46 -19.28 6.50
C GLY A 230 12.66 -18.11 7.47
N TRP A 231 13.71 -17.31 7.29
CA TRP A 231 13.93 -16.06 8.00
C TRP A 231 13.64 -14.88 7.10
N VAL A 232 13.28 -13.75 7.70
CA VAL A 232 13.07 -12.51 7.00
C VAL A 232 13.80 -11.37 7.68
N ARG A 233 14.53 -10.61 6.86
CA ARG A 233 15.24 -9.42 7.29
C ARG A 233 14.25 -8.27 7.40
N VAL A 234 14.13 -7.74 8.60
CA VAL A 234 13.23 -6.64 8.92
C VAL A 234 13.99 -5.37 9.26
N ARG A 235 13.38 -4.22 8.96
CA ARG A 235 13.86 -2.90 9.35
C ARG A 235 12.74 -2.13 10.04
N LEU A 236 13.05 -1.55 11.20
CA LEU A 236 12.16 -0.68 11.94
C LEU A 236 12.21 0.76 11.43
N VAL A 237 11.23 1.57 11.84
CA VAL A 237 11.14 2.99 11.45
C VAL A 237 12.22 3.86 12.08
N ASP A 238 12.83 3.40 13.18
CA ASP A 238 13.98 4.01 13.85
C ASP A 238 15.33 3.65 13.18
N GLY A 239 15.30 2.78 12.16
CA GLY A 239 16.47 2.35 11.39
C GLY A 239 17.14 1.07 11.88
N LYS A 240 16.72 0.49 13.02
CA LYS A 240 17.24 -0.81 13.48
C LYS A 240 16.90 -1.92 12.49
N ILE A 241 17.80 -2.90 12.38
CA ILE A 241 17.68 -4.03 11.47
C ILE A 241 17.96 -5.34 12.20
N GLY A 242 17.37 -6.42 11.71
CA GLY A 242 17.70 -7.78 12.13
C GLY A 242 16.83 -8.80 11.42
N TRP A 243 16.89 -10.03 11.89
CA TRP A 243 16.20 -11.19 11.31
C TRP A 243 15.16 -11.75 12.27
N ILE A 244 14.01 -12.12 11.74
CA ILE A 244 12.96 -12.82 12.48
C ILE A 244 12.48 -14.03 11.67
N PRO A 245 11.86 -15.05 12.30
CA PRO A 245 11.17 -16.10 11.58
C PRO A 245 10.11 -15.52 10.63
N GLU A 246 9.99 -16.05 9.41
CA GLU A 246 9.04 -15.55 8.43
C GLU A 246 7.58 -15.80 8.84
N GLU A 247 7.32 -16.83 9.66
CA GLU A 247 5.99 -17.15 10.19
C GLU A 247 5.48 -16.15 11.24
N ASP A 248 6.38 -15.39 11.88
CA ASP A 248 6.02 -14.43 12.93
C ASP A 248 5.44 -13.13 12.35
N VAL A 249 5.63 -12.89 11.06
CA VAL A 249 5.25 -11.65 10.37
C VAL A 249 4.34 -11.91 9.18
N GLU A 250 3.20 -11.24 9.18
CA GLU A 250 2.27 -11.30 8.06
C GLU A 250 2.43 -10.06 7.17
N LYS A 251 2.65 -10.28 5.87
CA LYS A 251 2.84 -9.20 4.89
C LYS A 251 1.51 -8.49 4.61
N ILE A 252 1.56 -7.17 4.53
CA ILE A 252 0.45 -6.29 4.12
C ILE A 252 0.35 -6.29 2.60
#